data_AF-A0A838V5F4-F1
#
_entry.id   AF-A0A838V5F4-F1
#
_cell.length_a   1.000
_cell.length_b   1.000
_cell.length_c   1.000
_cell.angle_alpha   90.00
_cell.angle_beta   90.00
_cell.angle_gamma   90.00
#
_symmetry.space_group_name_H-M   'P 1'
#
loop_
_entity.id
_entity.type
_entity.pdbx_description
1 polymer ?
#
loop_
_entity_poly.entity_id
_entity_poly.type
_entity_poly.pdbx_seq_one_letter_code
_entity_poly.pdbx_strand_id
1 'polypeptide(L)'
;IRFLIKAYGLTFSDAEEIVQSALVAFWYEHPNVSDLEKPYAFFKAYLRMRTLQVVSIPMALPVTLSDAHPSVVKDQRKPSLDKVVDDDGHTYGDLLPSGGPNVEAVVLACLEWAEIGAAISQLPLPQQIMISMRAYGYSFPEIAAHLHQRYGRFSAQTVAQTLVEVRRALRHQIQVTKGTARIKRAKPNQSWSTQHAACQRCGTTTIAHAAHGYCHDCYPKMRRQLRRKGIEQHKKHYEWSHGYPACVACGTMTHPHNGHGYCRPCYWRLFGSAQRAAALG
;
A
#
# COMPACT_ATOMS: atom_id res chain seq x y z
N ILE A 1 21.41 -2.41 17.65
CA ILE A 1 20.76 -1.92 18.89
C ILE A 1 20.04 -0.58 18.68
N ARG A 2 20.70 0.59 18.62
CA ARG A 2 20.00 1.91 18.47
C ARG A 2 18.97 1.97 17.34
N PHE A 3 19.30 1.41 16.17
CA PHE A 3 18.37 1.30 15.05
C PHE A 3 17.12 0.48 15.41
N LEU A 4 17.28 -0.63 16.12
CA LEU A 4 16.18 -1.53 16.50
C LEU A 4 15.22 -0.86 17.48
N ILE A 5 15.77 -0.17 18.49
CA ILE A 5 15.00 0.63 19.45
C ILE A 5 14.18 1.70 18.71
N LYS A 6 14.83 2.48 17.83
CA LYS A 6 14.18 3.59 17.12
C LYS A 6 13.15 3.12 16.08
N ALA A 7 13.45 2.05 15.35
CA ALA A 7 12.61 1.59 14.24
C ALA A 7 11.46 0.67 14.68
N TYR A 8 11.64 -0.10 15.75
CA TYR A 8 10.68 -1.11 16.19
C TYR A 8 10.13 -0.88 17.60
N GLY A 9 10.53 0.19 18.29
CA GLY A 9 10.04 0.50 19.64
C GLY A 9 10.47 -0.50 20.71
N LEU A 10 11.54 -1.26 20.43
CA LEU A 10 12.05 -2.28 21.34
C LEU A 10 12.72 -1.64 22.56
N THR A 11 12.65 -2.32 23.72
CA THR A 11 13.49 -1.94 24.85
C THR A 11 14.97 -2.18 24.51
N PHE A 12 15.87 -1.57 25.27
CA PHE A 12 17.30 -1.83 25.09
C PHE A 12 17.62 -3.32 25.29
N SER A 13 17.01 -3.96 26.29
CA SER A 13 17.17 -5.39 26.60
C SER A 13 16.74 -6.27 25.43
N ASP A 14 15.54 -6.06 24.87
CA ASP A 14 15.05 -6.87 23.74
C ASP A 14 15.92 -6.64 22.49
N ALA A 15 16.33 -5.39 22.24
CA ALA A 15 17.18 -5.05 21.11
C ALA A 15 18.60 -5.62 21.25
N GLU A 16 19.10 -5.78 22.47
CA GLU A 16 20.37 -6.43 22.77
C GLU A 16 20.27 -7.95 22.58
N GLU A 17 19.25 -8.58 23.14
CA GLU A 17 19.00 -10.02 23.01
C GLU A 17 18.86 -10.44 21.54
N ILE A 18 18.08 -9.69 20.75
CA ILE A 18 17.93 -9.93 19.30
C ILE A 18 19.28 -9.83 18.58
N VAL A 19 20.13 -8.86 18.94
CA VAL A 19 21.45 -8.68 18.30
C VAL A 19 22.40 -9.81 18.70
N GLN A 20 22.44 -10.19 19.98
CA GLN A 20 23.27 -11.28 20.46
C GLN A 20 22.85 -12.61 19.85
N SER A 21 21.55 -12.92 19.83
CA SER A 21 21.01 -14.12 19.19
C SER A 21 21.34 -14.16 17.69
N ALA A 22 21.18 -13.02 16.99
CA ALA A 22 21.53 -12.92 15.58
C ALA A 22 23.04 -13.08 15.34
N LEU A 23 23.90 -12.54 16.20
CA LEU A 23 25.36 -12.71 16.10
C LEU A 23 25.78 -14.17 16.29
N VAL A 24 25.25 -14.84 17.30
CA VAL A 24 25.54 -16.25 17.58
C VAL A 24 25.09 -17.10 16.40
N ALA A 25 23.84 -16.97 15.96
CA ALA A 25 23.32 -17.74 14.83
C ALA A 25 24.11 -17.46 13.53
N PHE A 26 24.47 -16.20 13.29
CA PHE A 26 25.29 -15.82 12.14
C PHE A 26 26.68 -16.47 12.16
N TRP A 27 27.34 -16.52 13.31
CA TRP A 27 28.66 -17.12 13.44
C TRP A 27 28.63 -18.64 13.21
N TYR A 28 27.60 -19.33 13.71
CA TYR A 28 27.43 -20.77 13.50
C TYR A 28 27.03 -21.13 12.05
N GLU A 29 26.16 -20.33 11.43
CA GLU A 29 25.68 -20.58 10.07
C GLU A 29 26.71 -20.18 9.00
N HIS A 30 27.69 -19.33 9.36
CA HIS A 30 28.71 -18.80 8.45
C HIS A 30 30.12 -18.89 9.06
N PRO A 31 30.68 -20.10 9.22
CA PRO A 31 31.99 -20.31 9.85
C PRO A 31 33.15 -19.63 9.10
N ASN A 32 32.98 -19.37 7.80
CA ASN A 32 33.98 -18.72 6.94
C ASN A 32 33.60 -17.26 6.65
N VAL A 33 33.22 -16.51 7.69
CA VAL A 33 32.76 -15.11 7.52
C VAL A 33 33.82 -14.21 6.89
N SER A 34 35.11 -14.58 7.01
CA SER A 34 36.27 -13.92 6.40
C SER A 34 36.24 -13.94 4.87
N ASP A 35 35.56 -14.93 4.28
CA ASP A 35 35.54 -15.13 2.83
C ASP A 35 34.43 -14.32 2.16
N LEU A 36 33.58 -13.66 2.97
CA LEU A 36 32.58 -12.74 2.46
C LEU A 36 33.25 -11.43 2.06
N GLU A 37 33.02 -10.99 0.83
CA GLU A 37 33.54 -9.71 0.32
C GLU A 37 33.02 -8.51 1.13
N LYS A 38 31.83 -8.66 1.76
CA LYS A 38 31.15 -7.61 2.56
C LYS A 38 30.45 -8.18 3.79
N PRO A 39 31.18 -8.67 4.81
CA PRO A 39 30.61 -9.39 5.94
C PRO A 39 29.65 -8.52 6.76
N TYR A 40 29.92 -7.22 6.85
CA TYR A 40 29.04 -6.28 7.55
C TYR A 40 27.68 -6.08 6.86
N ALA A 41 27.66 -5.98 5.53
CA ALA A 41 26.40 -5.83 4.78
C ALA A 41 25.54 -7.07 4.92
N PHE A 42 26.18 -8.24 4.88
CA PHE A 42 25.54 -9.53 5.05
C PHE A 42 25.02 -9.75 6.48
N PHE A 43 25.80 -9.39 7.51
CA PHE A 43 25.33 -9.42 8.89
C PHE A 43 24.15 -8.46 9.13
N LYS A 44 24.18 -7.26 8.54
CA LYS A 44 23.07 -6.29 8.63
C LYS A 44 21.78 -6.85 8.00
N ALA A 45 21.90 -7.63 6.94
CA ALA A 45 20.79 -8.36 6.32
C ALA A 45 20.21 -9.41 7.26
N TYR A 46 21.10 -10.23 7.81
CA TYR A 46 20.78 -11.31 8.71
C TYR A 46 20.05 -10.79 9.96
N LEU A 47 20.58 -9.72 10.56
CA LEU A 47 19.98 -9.07 11.72
C LEU A 47 18.58 -8.52 11.40
N ARG A 48 18.36 -7.94 10.21
CA ARG A 48 17.03 -7.47 9.80
C ARG A 48 16.04 -8.62 9.67
N MET A 49 16.42 -9.74 9.05
CA MET A 49 15.55 -10.91 8.96
C MET A 49 15.20 -11.48 10.33
N ARG A 50 16.21 -11.68 11.21
CA ARG A 50 15.98 -12.18 12.58
C ARG A 50 15.10 -11.25 13.40
N THR A 51 15.31 -9.93 13.30
CA THR A 51 14.45 -8.94 13.95
C THR A 51 13.00 -9.09 13.49
N LEU A 52 12.77 -9.20 12.17
CA LEU A 52 11.42 -9.37 11.64
C LEU A 52 10.79 -10.70 12.10
N GLN A 53 11.54 -11.79 12.21
CA GLN A 53 11.03 -13.05 12.75
C GLN A 53 10.58 -12.90 14.20
N VAL A 54 11.37 -12.26 15.06
CA VAL A 54 11.04 -12.07 16.48
C VAL A 54 9.84 -11.13 16.64
N VAL A 55 9.81 -10.02 15.89
CA VAL A 55 8.76 -8.99 16.02
C VAL A 55 7.45 -9.41 15.33
N SER A 56 7.48 -10.31 14.34
CA SER A 56 6.29 -10.76 13.61
C SER A 56 5.59 -11.97 14.24
N ILE A 57 6.14 -12.58 15.29
CA ILE A 57 5.41 -13.60 16.06
C ILE A 57 4.34 -12.85 16.86
N PRO A 58 3.04 -13.05 16.58
CA PRO A 58 2.00 -12.49 17.43
C PRO A 58 2.24 -13.05 18.83
N MET A 59 2.46 -12.18 19.82
CA MET A 59 2.56 -12.57 21.23
C MET A 59 1.23 -13.19 21.66
N ALA A 60 1.06 -14.48 21.37
CA ALA A 60 -0.04 -15.29 21.83
C ALA A 60 0.29 -15.74 23.25
N LEU A 61 -0.40 -15.10 24.20
CA LEU A 61 -0.66 -15.49 25.59
C LEU A 61 0.53 -15.47 26.57
N PRO A 62 0.31 -14.96 27.80
CA PRO A 62 1.29 -15.07 28.87
C PRO A 62 1.31 -16.52 29.37
N VAL A 63 2.47 -17.16 29.26
CA VAL A 63 2.77 -18.34 30.07
C VAL A 63 2.92 -17.86 31.50
N THR A 64 1.95 -18.16 32.35
CA THR A 64 2.05 -17.97 33.80
C THR A 64 3.09 -18.94 34.35
N LEU A 65 4.30 -18.46 34.58
CA LEU A 65 5.25 -19.05 35.52
C LEU A 65 5.00 -18.41 36.89
N SER A 66 4.10 -19.01 37.66
CA SER A 66 3.99 -18.79 39.11
C SER A 66 4.75 -19.91 39.79
N ASP A 67 5.83 -19.57 40.50
CA ASP A 67 6.08 -19.94 41.90
C ASP A 67 7.58 -19.86 42.22
N ALA A 68 7.95 -18.85 43.04
CA ALA A 68 8.84 -18.94 44.22
C ALA A 68 9.61 -17.62 44.53
N HIS A 69 8.99 -16.77 45.34
CA HIS A 69 9.52 -16.13 46.58
C HIS A 69 10.72 -15.12 46.54
N PRO A 70 10.95 -14.30 47.61
CA PRO A 70 10.55 -12.90 47.60
C PRO A 70 11.68 -11.87 47.85
N SER A 71 11.28 -10.60 47.74
CA SER A 71 11.79 -9.42 48.47
C SER A 71 13.19 -8.88 48.16
N VAL A 72 13.25 -7.76 47.43
CA VAL A 72 13.99 -6.55 47.84
C VAL A 72 13.24 -5.32 47.30
N VAL A 73 12.64 -4.55 48.20
CA VAL A 73 12.21 -3.18 47.93
C VAL A 73 13.47 -2.31 47.90
N LYS A 74 13.81 -1.76 46.73
CA LYS A 74 14.73 -0.62 46.63
C LYS A 74 14.05 0.51 45.89
N ASP A 75 13.82 1.55 46.67
CA ASP A 75 13.46 2.92 46.29
C ASP A 75 14.34 3.39 45.11
N GLN A 76 13.73 3.59 43.94
CA GLN A 76 14.35 4.29 42.82
C GLN A 76 13.57 5.57 42.57
N ARG A 77 14.08 6.67 43.17
CA ARG A 77 13.80 8.01 42.68
C ARG A 77 14.21 8.07 41.21
N LYS A 78 13.24 8.42 40.35
CA LYS A 78 13.51 8.82 38.95
C LYS A 78 14.57 9.93 38.96
N PRO A 79 15.69 9.80 38.24
CA PRO A 79 16.52 10.97 37.95
C PRO A 79 15.68 11.93 37.09
N SER A 80 15.57 13.20 37.51
CA SER A 80 15.08 14.24 36.60
C SER A 80 16.07 14.31 35.44
N LEU A 81 15.54 14.25 34.23
CA LEU A 81 16.30 14.43 33.00
C LEU A 81 16.52 15.94 32.79
N ASP A 82 17.23 16.57 33.72
CA ASP A 82 17.70 17.93 33.53
C ASP A 82 18.93 17.89 32.62
N LYS A 83 18.70 18.38 31.39
CA LYS A 83 19.62 18.80 30.33
C LYS A 83 21.09 18.37 30.53
N VAL A 84 21.46 17.24 29.94
CA VAL A 84 22.86 16.92 29.66
C VAL A 84 23.32 17.86 28.55
N VAL A 85 24.19 18.78 28.91
CA VAL A 85 24.88 19.72 28.01
C VAL A 85 26.31 19.22 27.88
N ASP A 86 26.87 19.22 26.67
CA ASP A 86 28.29 18.89 26.49
C ASP A 86 29.21 20.03 26.94
N ASP A 87 30.53 19.78 26.95
CA ASP A 87 31.56 20.73 27.39
C ASP A 87 31.57 22.03 26.55
N ASP A 88 30.93 22.01 25.37
CA ASP A 88 30.80 23.14 24.45
C ASP A 88 29.44 23.89 24.60
N GLY A 89 28.59 23.47 25.53
CA GLY A 89 27.32 24.14 25.81
C GLY A 89 26.16 23.73 24.90
N HIS A 90 26.31 22.68 24.08
CA HIS A 90 25.25 22.19 23.21
C HIS A 90 24.34 21.20 23.93
N THR A 91 23.03 21.37 23.77
CA THR A 91 22.08 20.36 24.23
C THR A 91 21.98 19.25 23.19
N TYR A 92 21.71 18.03 23.63
CA TYR A 92 21.61 16.86 22.73
C TYR A 92 20.58 17.02 21.58
N GLY A 93 19.69 18.02 21.66
CA GLY A 93 18.75 18.39 20.59
C GLY A 93 19.39 19.15 19.42
N ASP A 94 20.51 19.83 19.62
CA ASP A 94 21.11 20.76 18.66
C ASP A 94 22.03 20.06 17.64
N LEU A 95 22.44 18.81 17.91
CA LEU A 95 23.32 18.00 17.05
C LEU A 95 22.58 17.05 16.11
N LEU A 96 21.24 17.04 16.14
CA LEU A 96 20.44 16.22 15.22
C LEU A 96 20.16 17.02 13.93
N PRO A 97 20.49 16.50 12.74
CA PRO A 97 20.16 17.17 11.49
C PRO A 97 18.66 17.44 11.44
N SER A 98 18.30 18.73 11.33
CA SER A 98 16.94 19.25 11.25
C SER A 98 16.30 18.86 9.93
N GLY A 99 15.95 17.58 9.81
CA GLY A 99 15.43 16.96 8.60
C GLY A 99 15.19 15.46 8.74
N GLY A 100 15.07 14.96 9.98
CA GLY A 100 14.74 13.56 10.22
C GLY A 100 13.40 13.20 9.55
N PRO A 101 13.27 11.99 8.98
CA PRO A 101 12.01 11.58 8.38
C PRO A 101 10.91 11.60 9.44
N ASN A 102 9.76 12.18 9.09
CA ASN A 102 8.56 12.20 9.94
C ASN A 102 8.33 10.79 10.51
N VAL A 103 8.20 10.67 11.83
CA VAL A 103 7.98 9.39 12.54
C VAL A 103 6.79 8.63 11.93
N GLU A 104 5.73 9.34 11.54
CA GLU A 104 4.58 8.74 10.86
C GLU A 104 4.95 8.15 9.49
N ALA A 105 5.80 8.83 8.71
CA ALA A 105 6.29 8.33 7.43
C ALA A 105 7.19 7.09 7.62
N VAL A 106 7.98 7.06 8.69
CA VAL A 106 8.80 5.88 9.05
C VAL A 106 7.91 4.71 9.44
N VAL A 107 6.89 4.93 10.27
CA VAL A 107 5.93 3.88 10.68
C VAL A 107 5.15 3.34 9.49
N LEU A 108 4.66 4.21 8.61
CA LEU A 108 3.97 3.80 7.39
C LEU A 108 4.88 2.99 6.46
N ALA A 109 6.14 3.43 6.27
CA ALA A 109 7.11 2.65 5.51
C ALA A 109 7.35 1.28 6.15
N CYS A 110 7.52 1.20 7.48
CA CYS A 110 7.68 -0.06 8.20
C CYS A 110 6.48 -1.01 8.03
N LEU A 111 5.25 -0.48 8.05
CA LEU A 111 4.03 -1.28 7.80
C LEU A 111 3.97 -1.79 6.35
N GLU A 112 4.32 -0.96 5.36
CA GLU A 112 4.41 -1.41 3.97
C GLU A 112 5.48 -2.50 3.80
N TRP A 113 6.62 -2.36 4.48
CA TRP A 113 7.67 -3.37 4.50
C TRP A 113 7.24 -4.67 5.19
N ALA A 114 6.38 -4.60 6.22
CA ALA A 114 5.84 -5.78 6.90
C ALA A 114 4.90 -6.58 5.97
N GLU A 115 4.02 -5.90 5.22
CA GLU A 115 3.16 -6.56 4.23
C GLU A 115 3.98 -7.24 3.12
N ILE A 116 5.00 -6.54 2.61
CA ILE A 116 5.93 -7.10 1.62
C ILE A 116 6.70 -8.29 2.21
N GLY A 117 7.17 -8.17 3.45
CA GLY A 117 7.87 -9.25 4.17
C GLY A 117 6.99 -10.49 4.32
N ALA A 118 5.73 -10.32 4.73
CA ALA A 118 4.78 -11.42 4.85
C ALA A 118 4.52 -12.10 3.50
N ALA A 119 4.36 -11.32 2.42
CA ALA A 119 4.19 -11.87 1.07
C ALA A 119 5.44 -12.65 0.61
N ILE A 120 6.64 -12.13 0.90
CA ILE A 120 7.90 -12.82 0.58
C ILE A 120 8.03 -14.12 1.38
N SER A 121 7.64 -14.15 2.65
CA SER A 121 7.75 -15.35 3.49
C SER A 121 6.88 -16.52 3.01
N GLN A 122 5.87 -16.26 2.18
CA GLN A 122 5.01 -17.29 1.58
C GLN A 122 5.64 -17.92 0.32
N LEU A 123 6.72 -17.35 -0.22
CA LEU A 123 7.39 -17.89 -1.40
C LEU A 123 8.27 -19.11 -1.03
N PRO A 124 8.53 -20.04 -1.95
CA PRO A 124 9.55 -21.07 -1.77
C PRO A 124 10.91 -20.49 -1.37
N LEU A 125 11.64 -21.17 -0.48
CA LEU A 125 12.92 -20.69 0.09
C LEU A 125 13.94 -20.22 -0.97
N PRO A 126 14.15 -20.92 -2.11
CA PRO A 126 15.05 -20.42 -3.15
C PRO A 126 14.66 -19.04 -3.70
N GLN A 127 13.36 -18.77 -3.81
CA GLN A 127 12.84 -17.47 -4.28
C GLN A 127 13.06 -16.37 -3.24
N GLN A 128 12.88 -16.67 -1.96
CA GLN A 128 13.20 -15.73 -0.88
C GLN A 128 14.68 -15.33 -0.89
N ILE A 129 15.56 -16.32 -1.09
CA ILE A 129 17.01 -16.10 -1.20
C ILE A 129 17.33 -15.25 -2.44
N MET A 130 16.75 -15.56 -3.61
CA MET A 130 16.93 -14.77 -4.84
C MET A 130 16.56 -13.29 -4.63
N ILE A 131 15.40 -13.02 -4.04
CA ILE A 131 14.94 -11.64 -3.78
C ILE A 131 15.92 -10.93 -2.84
N SER A 132 16.32 -11.60 -1.76
CA SER A 132 17.24 -11.04 -0.78
C SER A 132 18.57 -10.70 -1.41
N MET A 133 19.22 -11.65 -2.08
CA MET A 133 20.50 -11.42 -2.76
C MET A 133 20.39 -10.32 -3.82
N ARG A 134 19.29 -10.28 -4.58
CA ARG A 134 19.10 -9.22 -5.58
C ARG A 134 18.96 -7.83 -4.92
N ALA A 135 18.31 -7.73 -3.77
CA ALA A 135 18.21 -6.49 -3.00
C ALA A 135 19.57 -6.02 -2.44
N TYR A 136 20.53 -6.94 -2.24
CA TYR A 136 21.91 -6.63 -1.86
C TYR A 136 22.85 -6.35 -3.05
N GLY A 137 22.33 -6.34 -4.28
CA GLY A 137 23.09 -5.96 -5.47
C GLY A 137 23.81 -7.10 -6.19
N TYR A 138 23.62 -8.36 -5.77
CA TYR A 138 24.19 -9.50 -6.48
C TYR A 138 23.64 -9.57 -7.92
N SER A 139 24.53 -9.94 -8.84
CA SER A 139 24.22 -10.22 -10.24
C SER A 139 23.54 -11.59 -10.40
N PHE A 140 22.83 -11.81 -11.51
CA PHE A 140 22.15 -13.08 -11.74
C PHE A 140 23.11 -14.29 -11.81
N PRO A 141 24.32 -14.20 -12.38
CA PRO A 141 25.30 -15.28 -12.31
C PRO A 141 25.72 -15.64 -10.89
N GLU A 142 25.98 -14.65 -10.02
CA GLU A 142 26.38 -14.90 -8.63
C GLU A 142 25.25 -15.56 -7.83
N ILE A 143 24.01 -15.09 -8.02
CA ILE A 143 22.82 -15.69 -7.40
C ILE A 143 22.65 -17.13 -7.90
N ALA A 144 22.81 -17.37 -9.20
CA ALA A 144 22.71 -18.71 -9.77
C ALA A 144 23.78 -19.66 -9.24
N ALA A 145 25.04 -19.21 -9.14
CA ALA A 145 26.13 -20.01 -8.57
C ALA A 145 25.82 -20.41 -7.11
N HIS A 146 25.37 -19.46 -6.30
CA HIS A 146 25.01 -19.71 -4.89
C HIS A 146 23.87 -20.72 -4.75
N LEU A 147 22.82 -20.57 -5.57
CA LEU A 147 21.68 -21.49 -5.55
C LEU A 147 22.02 -22.86 -6.14
N HIS A 148 22.86 -22.91 -7.18
CA HIS A 148 23.31 -24.15 -7.77
C HIS A 148 24.12 -24.98 -6.77
N GLN A 149 25.01 -24.35 -6.00
CA GLN A 149 25.79 -25.03 -4.97
C GLN A 149 24.91 -25.67 -3.89
N ARG A 150 23.81 -25.00 -3.50
CA ARG A 150 22.99 -25.43 -2.36
C ARG A 150 21.78 -26.30 -2.75
N TYR A 151 21.20 -26.06 -3.90
CA TYR A 151 19.94 -26.67 -4.33
C TYR A 151 20.03 -27.38 -5.70
N GLY A 152 21.16 -27.25 -6.40
CA GLY A 152 21.37 -27.80 -7.74
C GLY A 152 20.59 -27.06 -8.83
N ARG A 153 20.98 -27.24 -10.09
CA ARG A 153 20.22 -26.86 -11.31
C ARG A 153 19.62 -25.43 -11.34
N PHE A 154 20.33 -24.42 -10.84
CA PHE A 154 20.02 -23.02 -11.16
C PHE A 154 20.97 -22.49 -12.22
N SER A 155 20.41 -21.90 -13.27
CA SER A 155 21.16 -21.09 -14.26
C SER A 155 20.84 -19.61 -14.08
N ALA A 156 21.70 -18.72 -14.57
CA ALA A 156 21.45 -17.28 -14.52
C ALA A 156 20.12 -16.89 -15.22
N GLN A 157 19.78 -17.58 -16.32
CA GLN A 157 18.53 -17.39 -17.04
C GLN A 157 17.32 -17.81 -16.19
N THR A 158 17.41 -18.97 -15.53
CA THR A 158 16.36 -19.46 -14.61
C THR A 158 16.12 -18.47 -13.47
N VAL A 159 17.18 -17.92 -12.87
CA VAL A 159 17.08 -16.92 -11.80
C VAL A 159 16.40 -15.65 -12.29
N ALA A 160 16.81 -15.14 -13.45
CA ALA A 160 16.21 -13.93 -14.03
C ALA A 160 14.72 -14.10 -14.31
N GLN A 161 14.32 -15.22 -14.93
CA GLN A 161 12.92 -15.52 -15.22
C GLN A 161 12.09 -15.67 -13.94
N THR A 162 12.61 -16.41 -12.95
CA THR A 162 11.94 -16.61 -11.65
C THR A 162 11.71 -15.28 -10.95
N LEU A 163 12.70 -14.38 -10.94
CA LEU A 163 12.54 -13.05 -10.32
C LEU A 163 11.50 -12.17 -11.01
N VAL A 164 11.34 -12.28 -12.33
CA VAL A 164 10.28 -11.58 -13.07
C VAL A 164 8.89 -12.10 -12.67
N GLU A 165 8.74 -13.42 -12.60
CA GLU A 165 7.48 -14.08 -12.20
C GLU A 165 7.10 -13.74 -10.76
N VAL A 166 8.05 -13.85 -9.83
CA VAL A 166 7.87 -13.46 -8.42
C VAL A 166 7.48 -11.98 -8.31
N ARG A 167 8.15 -11.07 -9.05
CA ARG A 167 7.80 -9.65 -9.05
C ARG A 167 6.41 -9.37 -9.62
N ARG A 168 5.94 -10.17 -10.58
CA ARG A 168 4.57 -10.07 -11.11
C ARG A 168 3.56 -10.56 -10.07
N ALA A 169 3.83 -11.71 -9.44
CA ALA A 169 2.98 -12.28 -8.39
C ALA A 169 2.84 -11.35 -7.18
N LEU A 170 3.96 -10.83 -6.66
CA LEU A 170 3.95 -9.88 -5.53
C LEU A 170 3.18 -8.60 -5.87
N ARG A 171 3.35 -8.06 -7.09
CA ARG A 171 2.58 -6.88 -7.53
C ARG A 171 1.08 -7.16 -7.56
N HIS A 172 0.67 -8.32 -8.08
CA HIS A 172 -0.74 -8.71 -8.10
C HIS A 172 -1.29 -8.87 -6.68
N GLN A 173 -0.55 -9.54 -5.78
CA GLN A 173 -0.95 -9.73 -4.38
C GLN A 173 -1.10 -8.38 -3.66
N ILE A 174 -0.15 -7.46 -3.83
CA ILE A 174 -0.23 -6.09 -3.29
C ILE A 174 -1.43 -5.32 -3.88
N GLN A 175 -1.73 -5.49 -5.17
CA GLN A 175 -2.91 -4.83 -5.76
C GLN A 175 -4.22 -5.41 -5.22
N VAL A 176 -4.28 -6.73 -4.99
CA VAL A 176 -5.45 -7.37 -4.38
C VAL A 176 -5.62 -6.91 -2.94
N THR A 177 -4.56 -6.89 -2.13
CA THR A 177 -4.63 -6.41 -0.73
C THR A 177 -4.95 -4.93 -0.65
N LYS A 178 -4.38 -4.09 -1.53
CA LYS A 178 -4.74 -2.66 -1.62
C LYS A 178 -6.16 -2.47 -2.14
N GLY A 179 -6.63 -3.30 -3.06
CA GLY A 179 -7.99 -3.26 -3.60
C GLY A 179 -9.05 -3.66 -2.57
N THR A 180 -8.76 -4.67 -1.74
CA THR A 180 -9.64 -5.07 -0.63
C THR A 180 -9.54 -4.09 0.54
N ALA A 181 -8.37 -3.51 0.83
CA ALA A 181 -8.24 -2.42 1.80
C ALA A 181 -8.89 -1.10 1.33
N ARG A 182 -9.07 -0.93 0.01
CA ARG A 182 -9.86 0.15 -0.60
C ARG A 182 -11.38 -0.12 -0.56
N ILE A 183 -11.83 -1.22 0.06
CA ILE A 183 -13.13 -1.22 0.73
C ILE A 183 -12.96 -0.23 1.88
N LYS A 184 -13.23 1.04 1.57
CA LYS A 184 -13.03 2.23 2.39
C LYS A 184 -13.19 1.86 3.87
N ARG A 185 -12.08 1.83 4.62
CA ARG A 185 -12.14 1.97 6.08
C ARG A 185 -12.93 3.24 6.32
N ALA A 186 -14.21 3.09 6.63
CA ALA A 186 -15.02 4.18 7.12
C ALA A 186 -14.27 4.67 8.35
N LYS A 187 -13.72 5.88 8.30
CA LYS A 187 -13.25 6.53 9.53
C LYS A 187 -14.45 6.49 10.48
N PRO A 188 -14.32 5.94 11.70
CA PRO A 188 -15.46 5.57 12.52
C PRO A 188 -16.44 6.70 12.85
N ASN A 189 -16.10 7.96 12.55
CA ASN A 189 -16.97 9.13 12.73
C ASN A 189 -16.99 10.11 11.53
N GLN A 190 -16.48 9.75 10.34
CA GLN A 190 -16.64 10.63 9.17
C GLN A 190 -17.94 10.30 8.45
N SER A 191 -18.88 11.22 8.54
CA SER A 191 -20.03 11.28 7.65
C SER A 191 -19.57 11.04 6.20
N TRP A 192 -20.26 10.15 5.48
CA TRP A 192 -19.92 9.78 4.10
C TRP A 192 -19.97 10.95 3.11
N SER A 193 -20.52 12.07 3.55
CA SER A 193 -20.64 13.35 2.87
C SER A 193 -20.24 14.45 3.85
N THR A 194 -19.54 15.49 3.37
CA THR A 194 -19.24 16.70 4.17
C THR A 194 -20.50 17.51 4.48
N GLN A 195 -21.57 17.33 3.70
CA GLN A 195 -22.79 18.12 3.77
C GLN A 195 -23.97 17.35 4.38
N HIS A 196 -23.88 16.03 4.48
CA HIS A 196 -25.02 15.19 4.87
C HIS A 196 -24.56 14.08 5.81
N ALA A 197 -25.07 14.13 7.05
CA ALA A 197 -24.82 13.12 8.06
C ALA A 197 -25.51 11.77 7.74
N ALA A 198 -26.64 11.80 7.04
CA ALA A 198 -27.48 10.64 6.72
C ALA A 198 -28.03 10.71 5.29
N CYS A 199 -28.46 9.57 4.75
CA CYS A 199 -29.10 9.51 3.44
C CYS A 199 -30.43 10.27 3.46
N GLN A 200 -30.60 11.24 2.56
CA GLN A 200 -31.81 12.08 2.48
C GLN A 200 -33.09 11.29 2.19
N ARG A 201 -32.99 10.09 1.61
CA ARG A 201 -34.17 9.27 1.26
C ARG A 201 -34.52 8.22 2.31
N CYS A 202 -33.54 7.51 2.84
CA CYS A 202 -33.79 6.37 3.74
C CYS A 202 -33.18 6.53 5.14
N GLY A 203 -32.52 7.65 5.43
CA GLY A 203 -31.94 7.92 6.75
C GLY A 203 -30.70 7.10 7.10
N THR A 204 -30.26 6.16 6.25
CA THR A 204 -29.07 5.34 6.57
C THR A 204 -27.81 6.19 6.73
N THR A 205 -27.06 5.89 7.78
CA THR A 205 -25.71 6.39 8.08
C THR A 205 -24.65 5.32 7.88
N THR A 206 -25.04 4.05 7.77
CA THR A 206 -24.15 2.90 7.66
C THR A 206 -23.74 2.62 6.21
N ILE A 207 -24.59 2.95 5.25
CA ILE A 207 -24.30 2.75 3.82
C ILE A 207 -23.63 4.00 3.24
N ALA A 208 -22.52 3.80 2.54
CA ALA A 208 -21.77 4.87 1.90
C ALA A 208 -22.65 5.72 0.95
N HIS A 209 -22.48 7.04 1.02
CA HIS A 209 -23.12 7.98 0.11
C HIS A 209 -22.43 7.99 -1.25
N ALA A 210 -23.24 8.14 -2.30
CA ALA A 210 -22.76 8.31 -3.66
C ALA A 210 -22.61 9.81 -4.00
N ALA A 211 -23.72 10.55 -4.11
CA ALA A 211 -23.74 11.99 -4.37
C ALA A 211 -25.05 12.63 -3.86
N HIS A 212 -25.02 13.95 -3.63
CA HIS A 212 -26.16 14.77 -3.17
C HIS A 212 -26.84 14.25 -1.89
N GLY A 213 -26.07 13.63 -0.99
CA GLY A 213 -26.63 13.09 0.26
C GLY A 213 -27.48 11.83 0.10
N TYR A 214 -27.38 11.10 -1.01
CA TYR A 214 -28.05 9.80 -1.18
C TYR A 214 -27.06 8.64 -1.06
N CYS A 215 -27.46 7.57 -0.36
CA CYS A 215 -26.71 6.31 -0.33
C CYS A 215 -26.63 5.65 -1.72
N HIS A 216 -25.70 4.72 -1.91
CA HIS A 216 -25.52 3.98 -3.16
C HIS A 216 -26.82 3.33 -3.69
N ASP A 217 -27.73 2.90 -2.81
CA ASP A 217 -29.00 2.28 -3.22
C ASP A 217 -30.08 3.29 -3.61
N CYS A 218 -30.07 4.45 -2.95
CA CYS A 218 -31.06 5.51 -3.17
C CYS A 218 -30.69 6.42 -4.34
N TYR A 219 -29.40 6.62 -4.59
CA TYR A 219 -28.90 7.53 -5.64
C TYR A 219 -29.38 7.16 -7.05
N PRO A 220 -29.35 5.88 -7.51
CA PRO A 220 -29.88 5.51 -8.82
C PRO A 220 -31.38 5.77 -8.95
N LYS A 221 -32.15 5.58 -7.87
CA LYS A 221 -33.60 5.81 -7.86
C LYS A 221 -33.92 7.30 -7.98
N MET A 222 -33.22 8.14 -7.23
CA MET A 222 -33.31 9.61 -7.34
C MET A 222 -32.91 10.07 -8.75
N ARG A 223 -31.78 9.58 -9.28
CA ARG A 223 -31.30 9.93 -10.63
C ARG A 223 -32.31 9.55 -11.71
N ARG A 224 -32.97 8.38 -11.60
CA ARG A 224 -34.07 7.98 -12.50
C ARG A 224 -35.27 8.92 -12.38
N GLN A 225 -35.62 9.35 -11.18
CA GLN A 225 -36.72 10.30 -10.96
C GLN A 225 -36.42 11.68 -11.55
N LEU A 226 -35.21 12.22 -11.34
CA LEU A 226 -34.76 13.46 -11.97
C LEU A 226 -34.74 13.34 -13.50
N ARG A 227 -34.28 12.21 -14.05
CA ARG A 227 -34.35 11.98 -15.50
C ARG A 227 -35.78 11.97 -16.00
N ARG A 228 -36.73 11.33 -15.29
CA ARG A 228 -38.15 11.36 -15.68
C ARG A 228 -38.70 12.79 -15.68
N LYS A 229 -38.48 13.53 -14.58
CA LYS A 229 -38.92 14.93 -14.46
C LYS A 229 -38.24 15.85 -15.49
N GLY A 230 -36.95 15.67 -15.74
CA GLY A 230 -36.17 16.45 -16.70
C GLY A 230 -36.51 16.12 -18.15
N ILE A 231 -36.71 14.85 -18.51
CA ILE A 231 -37.23 14.46 -19.83
C ILE A 231 -38.62 15.08 -20.05
N GLU A 232 -39.43 15.18 -19.00
CA GLU A 232 -40.78 15.75 -19.07
C GLU A 232 -40.77 17.29 -19.16
N GLN A 233 -39.80 17.95 -18.52
CA GLN A 233 -39.60 19.40 -18.64
C GLN A 233 -38.93 19.80 -19.97
N HIS A 234 -37.95 19.04 -20.45
CA HIS A 234 -37.30 19.30 -21.75
C HIS A 234 -38.17 18.96 -22.95
N LYS A 235 -39.23 18.14 -22.78
CA LYS A 235 -40.21 17.87 -23.85
C LYS A 235 -41.12 19.06 -24.16
N LYS A 236 -41.24 20.06 -23.28
CA LYS A 236 -42.26 21.11 -23.46
C LYS A 236 -41.84 22.31 -24.30
N HIS A 237 -40.55 22.63 -24.42
CA HIS A 237 -40.15 23.90 -25.07
C HIS A 237 -38.85 23.92 -25.88
N TYR A 238 -38.14 22.80 -26.04
CA TYR A 238 -36.98 22.79 -26.93
C TYR A 238 -37.33 22.07 -28.23
N GLU A 239 -37.58 22.89 -29.26
CA GLU A 239 -37.02 22.66 -30.58
C GLU A 239 -35.66 21.95 -30.40
N TRP A 240 -35.50 20.83 -31.09
CA TRP A 240 -34.76 19.63 -30.66
C TRP A 240 -33.30 19.75 -30.19
N SER A 241 -32.71 20.95 -30.18
CA SER A 241 -31.48 21.27 -29.50
C SER A 241 -31.49 22.73 -29.00
N HIS A 242 -30.75 23.03 -27.92
CA HIS A 242 -30.68 24.37 -27.32
C HIS A 242 -30.19 25.50 -28.25
N GLY A 243 -29.60 25.18 -29.41
CA GLY A 243 -29.03 26.17 -30.33
C GLY A 243 -29.46 26.05 -31.79
N TYR A 244 -30.32 25.08 -32.13
CA TYR A 244 -30.75 24.87 -33.52
C TYR A 244 -32.26 24.63 -33.57
N PRO A 245 -33.05 25.65 -33.96
CA PRO A 245 -34.50 25.53 -34.10
C PRO A 245 -34.90 24.54 -35.22
N ALA A 246 -34.02 24.38 -36.23
CA ALA A 246 -34.20 23.50 -37.37
C ALA A 246 -32.88 22.78 -37.72
N CYS A 247 -32.97 21.68 -38.46
CA CYS A 247 -31.79 20.95 -38.91
C CYS A 247 -30.92 21.84 -39.81
N VAL A 248 -29.64 21.98 -39.50
CA VAL A 248 -28.69 22.82 -40.26
C VAL A 248 -28.58 22.39 -41.73
N ALA A 249 -28.73 21.09 -42.03
CA ALA A 249 -28.58 20.56 -43.39
C ALA A 249 -29.88 20.53 -44.21
N CYS A 250 -31.05 20.30 -43.60
CA CYS A 250 -32.29 20.10 -44.35
C CYS A 250 -33.48 20.96 -43.88
N GLY A 251 -33.29 21.82 -42.88
CA GLY A 251 -34.33 22.71 -42.37
C GLY A 251 -35.48 22.03 -41.62
N THR A 252 -35.45 20.69 -41.45
CA THR A 252 -36.55 20.00 -40.75
C THR A 252 -36.61 20.35 -39.27
N MET A 253 -37.84 20.62 -38.80
CA MET A 253 -38.21 20.80 -37.39
C MET A 253 -38.98 19.60 -36.83
N THR A 254 -39.24 18.57 -37.64
CA THR A 254 -40.11 17.43 -37.24
C THR A 254 -39.35 16.28 -36.61
N HIS A 255 -38.02 16.34 -36.59
CA HIS A 255 -37.17 15.25 -36.12
C HIS A 255 -36.19 15.71 -35.05
N PRO A 256 -35.89 14.84 -34.06
CA PRO A 256 -34.85 15.12 -33.08
C PRO A 256 -33.49 15.34 -33.75
N HIS A 257 -32.78 16.37 -33.29
CA HIS A 257 -31.42 16.65 -33.67
C HIS A 257 -30.44 15.87 -32.79
N ASN A 258 -29.32 15.48 -33.38
CA ASN A 258 -28.15 14.99 -32.67
C ASN A 258 -27.20 16.16 -32.37
N GLY A 259 -25.93 15.87 -32.05
CA GLY A 259 -24.90 16.90 -31.94
C GLY A 259 -24.78 17.74 -33.21
N HIS A 260 -24.41 19.01 -33.02
CA HIS A 260 -24.18 20.02 -34.08
C HIS A 260 -25.43 20.46 -34.87
N GLY A 261 -26.64 20.24 -34.35
CA GLY A 261 -27.85 20.77 -34.98
C GLY A 261 -28.33 20.02 -36.22
N TYR A 262 -27.82 18.81 -36.47
CA TYR A 262 -28.29 17.97 -37.57
C TYR A 262 -29.36 17.00 -37.10
N CYS A 263 -30.45 16.86 -37.87
CA CYS A 263 -31.38 15.76 -37.68
C CYS A 263 -30.67 14.41 -37.84
N ARG A 264 -31.21 13.37 -37.18
CA ARG A 264 -30.59 12.03 -37.20
C ARG A 264 -30.21 11.53 -38.61
N PRO A 265 -31.06 11.63 -39.66
CA PRO A 265 -30.66 11.26 -41.02
C PRO A 265 -29.45 12.03 -41.57
N CYS A 266 -29.44 13.36 -41.43
CA CYS A 266 -28.34 14.21 -41.91
C CYS A 266 -27.05 13.96 -41.13
N TYR A 267 -27.14 13.76 -39.81
CA TYR A 267 -26.00 13.43 -38.96
C TYR A 267 -25.32 12.12 -39.42
N TRP A 268 -26.10 11.06 -39.66
CA TRP A 268 -25.53 9.79 -40.13
C TRP A 268 -24.99 9.86 -41.56
N ARG A 269 -25.58 10.69 -42.42
CA ARG A 269 -25.06 10.92 -43.77
C ARG A 269 -23.70 11.61 -43.76
N LEU A 270 -23.53 12.61 -42.89
CA LEU A 270 -22.31 13.42 -42.81
C LEU A 270 -21.19 12.76 -41.99
N PHE A 271 -21.54 12.10 -40.88
CA PHE A 271 -20.56 11.58 -39.92
C PHE A 271 -20.54 10.05 -39.80
N GLY A 272 -21.60 9.38 -40.26
CA GLY A 272 -21.73 7.93 -40.16
C GLY A 272 -20.95 7.13 -41.19
N SER A 273 -20.63 7.73 -42.34
CA SER A 273 -19.85 7.10 -43.41
C SER A 273 -18.38 6.91 -43.01
N ALA A 274 -17.79 7.87 -42.30
CA ALA A 274 -16.41 7.79 -41.79
C ALA A 274 -16.21 6.61 -40.82
N GLN A 275 -17.18 6.35 -39.94
CA GLN A 275 -17.13 5.22 -39.01
C GLN A 275 -17.32 3.87 -39.69
N ARG A 276 -18.10 3.79 -40.79
CA ARG A 276 -18.24 2.54 -41.57
C ARG A 276 -17.00 2.24 -42.41
N ALA A 277 -16.37 3.27 -42.99
CA ALA A 277 -15.11 3.10 -43.72
C ALA A 277 -13.98 2.63 -42.79
N ALA A 278 -13.91 3.15 -41.57
CA ALA A 278 -12.93 2.72 -40.56
C ALA A 278 -13.21 1.34 -39.95
N ALA A 279 -14.42 0.78 -40.10
CA ALA A 279 -14.77 -0.54 -39.58
C ALA A 279 -14.61 -1.66 -40.63
N LEU A 280 -14.34 -1.32 -41.89
CA LEU A 280 -14.18 -2.25 -43.02
C LEU A 280 -12.73 -2.30 -43.55
N GLY A 281 -11.81 -1.56 -42.97
CA GLY A 281 -10.36 -1.63 -43.22
C GLY A 281 -9.63 -2.13 -41.99
#